data_AF-A0A2X3IHS8-F1
#
_entry.id   AF-A0A2X3IHS8-F1
#
_cell.length_a   1.000
_cell.length_b   1.000
_cell.length_c   1.000
_cell.angle_alpha   90.00
_cell.angle_beta   90.00
_cell.angle_gamma   90.00
#
_symmetry.space_group_name_H-M   'P 1'
#
loop_
_entity.id
_entity.type
_entity.pdbx_description
1 polymer ?
#
loop_
_entity_poly.entity_id
_entity_poly.type
_entity_poly.pdbx_seq_one_letter_code
_entity_poly.pdbx_strand_id
1 'polypeptide(L)'
;MQRATADTAFWSFYFGLAAVASGVALWLALALRRRLLWGICLFSLNYPLVAALHGFPEWFFGHAALPFQDFMISSLSLFSYATALWLHSEIFDLKKNMPRLHQLLIAAVILNLVLQVSIPLGFYGFAMQIEGVVFIIITPVLLFTSWWLWRKKAIDRTTLLLGLLPPFYVVAAVLVQLSIHGIIPFHMAIYSLWQYALIVHIITVLIIAILRVRAENRQLEQKQRLARELQIEREASFHQRQFMGMVAHEFRTPLAVIQAALENLRLSAASTS
;
A
#
# COMPACT_ATOMS: atom_id res chain seq x y z
N MET A 1 24.79 31.19 12.88
CA MET A 1 25.19 30.23 11.84
C MET A 1 24.89 28.78 12.20
N GLN A 2 25.36 28.24 13.34
CA GLN A 2 25.14 26.81 13.72
C GLN A 2 23.67 26.33 13.71
N ARG A 3 22.71 27.16 14.16
CA ARG A 3 21.28 26.80 14.12
C ARG A 3 20.73 26.72 12.69
N ALA A 4 21.03 27.70 11.84
CA ALA A 4 20.60 27.71 10.44
C ALA A 4 21.18 26.54 9.63
N THR A 5 22.43 26.16 9.88
CA THR A 5 23.04 24.98 9.26
C THR A 5 22.40 23.67 9.74
N ALA A 6 22.03 23.58 11.03
CA ALA A 6 21.35 22.40 11.57
C ALA A 6 19.92 22.25 10.99
N ASP A 7 19.17 23.34 10.88
CA ASP A 7 17.83 23.34 10.29
C ASP A 7 17.86 22.93 8.81
N THR A 8 18.80 23.49 8.03
CA THR A 8 18.98 23.14 6.62
C THR A 8 19.36 21.67 6.44
N ALA A 9 20.24 21.15 7.31
CA ALA A 9 20.63 19.75 7.30
C ALA A 9 19.46 18.81 7.64
N PHE A 10 18.64 19.19 8.63
CA PHE A 10 17.42 18.45 9.00
C PHE A 10 16.44 18.34 7.83
N TRP A 11 16.12 19.47 7.19
CA TRP A 11 15.20 19.48 6.05
C TRP A 11 15.76 18.73 4.84
N SER A 12 17.05 18.87 4.56
CA SER A 12 17.71 18.11 3.48
C SER A 12 17.64 16.59 3.72
N PHE A 13 17.88 16.14 4.96
CA PHE A 13 17.74 14.73 5.33
C PHE A 13 16.29 14.26 5.23
N TYR A 14 15.33 15.07 5.71
CA TYR A 14 13.90 14.81 5.61
C TYR A 14 13.48 14.58 4.16
N PHE A 15 13.87 15.46 3.23
CA PHE A 15 13.51 15.32 1.81
C PHE A 15 14.20 14.15 1.14
N GLY A 16 15.45 13.85 1.49
CA GLY A 16 16.14 12.65 1.01
C GLY A 16 15.39 11.37 1.40
N LEU A 17 14.97 11.28 2.67
CA LEU A 17 14.21 10.13 3.17
C LEU A 17 12.80 10.06 2.54
N ALA A 18 12.15 11.22 2.36
CA ALA A 18 10.85 11.33 1.70
C ALA A 18 10.91 10.88 0.24
N ALA A 19 11.96 11.25 -0.50
CA ALA A 19 12.16 10.82 -1.90
C ALA A 19 12.33 9.31 -2.00
N VAL A 20 13.14 8.70 -1.12
CA VAL A 20 13.29 7.24 -1.05
C VAL A 20 11.97 6.57 -0.71
N ALA A 21 11.25 7.04 0.31
CA ALA A 21 9.96 6.49 0.70
C ALA A 21 8.92 6.60 -0.43
N SER A 22 8.87 7.72 -1.13
CA SER A 22 7.98 7.94 -2.28
C SER A 22 8.31 6.99 -3.43
N GLY A 23 9.60 6.82 -3.75
CA GLY A 23 10.06 5.87 -4.77
C GLY A 23 9.71 4.43 -4.43
N VAL A 24 9.89 4.03 -3.17
CA VAL A 24 9.50 2.69 -2.67
C VAL A 24 7.99 2.51 -2.72
N ALA A 25 7.21 3.51 -2.30
CA ALA A 25 5.74 3.46 -2.37
C ALA A 25 5.25 3.30 -3.82
N LEU A 26 5.83 4.05 -4.76
CA LEU A 26 5.52 3.96 -6.18
C LEU A 26 5.88 2.60 -6.75
N TRP A 27 7.09 2.09 -6.46
CA TRP A 27 7.52 0.77 -6.91
C TRP A 27 6.58 -0.32 -6.39
N LEU A 28 6.23 -0.30 -5.10
CA LEU A 28 5.27 -1.23 -4.52
C LEU A 28 3.90 -1.10 -5.20
N ALA A 29 3.40 0.11 -5.43
CA ALA A 29 2.11 0.33 -6.08
C ALA A 29 2.07 -0.25 -7.50
N LEU A 30 3.15 -0.10 -8.28
CA LEU A 30 3.29 -0.64 -9.63
C LEU A 30 3.44 -2.16 -9.63
N ALA A 31 4.29 -2.71 -8.76
CA ALA A 31 4.58 -4.14 -8.69
C ALA A 31 3.39 -4.96 -8.20
N LEU A 32 2.71 -4.49 -7.14
CA LEU A 32 1.65 -5.24 -6.46
C LEU A 32 0.24 -4.88 -6.93
N ARG A 33 0.09 -3.76 -7.65
CA ARG A 33 -1.19 -3.25 -8.19
C ARG A 33 -2.34 -3.22 -7.17
N ARG A 34 -2.02 -3.06 -5.88
CA ARG A 34 -3.03 -2.99 -4.80
C ARG A 34 -3.45 -1.56 -4.55
N ARG A 35 -4.76 -1.34 -4.40
CA ARG A 35 -5.36 0.00 -4.19
C ARG A 35 -4.79 0.75 -2.99
N LEU A 36 -4.56 0.07 -1.86
CA LEU A 36 -3.91 0.65 -0.68
C LEU A 36 -2.54 1.29 -0.97
N LEU A 37 -1.73 0.66 -1.82
CA LEU A 37 -0.40 1.16 -2.14
C LEU A 37 -0.45 2.41 -3.02
N TRP A 38 -1.46 2.50 -3.89
CA TRP A 38 -1.75 3.74 -4.61
C TRP A 38 -2.16 4.86 -3.65
N GLY A 39 -2.96 4.56 -2.62
CA GLY A 39 -3.28 5.53 -1.56
C GLY A 39 -2.03 6.05 -0.83
N ILE A 40 -1.12 5.15 -0.47
CA ILE A 40 0.16 5.51 0.18
C ILE A 40 1.04 6.36 -0.76
N CYS A 41 1.14 5.96 -2.03
CA CYS A 41 1.89 6.70 -3.04
C CYS A 41 1.32 8.11 -3.26
N LEU A 42 -0.01 8.24 -3.38
CA LEU A 42 -0.66 9.54 -3.54
C LEU A 42 -0.47 10.43 -2.32
N PHE A 43 -0.54 9.87 -1.11
CA PHE A 43 -0.29 10.63 0.11
C PHE A 43 1.17 11.14 0.22
N SER A 44 2.11 10.56 -0.53
CA SER A 44 3.48 11.06 -0.63
C SER A 44 3.60 12.38 -1.41
N LEU A 45 2.55 12.82 -2.13
CA LEU A 45 2.50 14.14 -2.78
C LEU A 45 2.51 15.30 -1.77
N ASN A 46 2.33 14.99 -0.48
CA ASN A 46 2.50 15.95 0.61
C ASN A 46 3.97 16.36 0.86
N TYR A 47 4.96 15.57 0.42
CA TYR A 47 6.37 15.95 0.62
C TYR A 47 6.78 17.14 -0.24
N PRO A 48 6.42 17.22 -1.54
CA PRO A 48 6.59 18.44 -2.33
C PRO A 48 5.90 19.68 -1.73
N LEU A 49 4.77 19.53 -1.03
CA LEU A 49 4.12 20.65 -0.34
C LEU A 49 5.02 21.21 0.76
N VAL A 50 5.62 20.35 1.58
CA VAL A 50 6.59 20.76 2.62
C VAL A 50 7.79 21.45 1.97
N ALA A 51 8.29 20.94 0.84
CA ALA A 51 9.41 21.55 0.10
C ALA A 51 9.06 22.95 -0.40
N ALA A 52 7.85 23.12 -0.96
CA ALA A 52 7.37 24.41 -1.44
C ALA A 52 7.20 25.43 -0.30
N LEU A 53 6.71 25.02 0.87
CA LEU A 53 6.57 25.89 2.04
C LEU A 53 7.91 26.35 2.64
N HIS A 54 8.97 25.55 2.51
CA HIS A 54 10.32 25.93 2.94
C HIS A 54 11.11 26.68 1.85
N GLY A 55 10.49 27.00 0.71
CA GLY A 55 11.12 27.80 -0.35
C GLY A 55 12.14 27.06 -1.20
N PHE A 56 12.14 25.72 -1.21
CA PHE A 56 13.07 24.95 -2.05
C PHE A 56 12.91 25.22 -3.55
N PRO A 57 11.69 25.34 -4.13
CA PRO A 57 11.54 25.68 -5.54
C PRO A 57 12.18 27.02 -5.90
N GLU A 58 11.97 28.06 -5.10
CA GLU A 58 12.64 29.35 -5.26
C GLU A 58 14.16 29.23 -5.13
N TRP A 59 14.65 28.45 -4.16
CA TRP A 59 16.09 28.24 -3.96
C TRP A 59 16.77 27.57 -5.16
N PHE A 60 16.12 26.60 -5.81
CA PHE A 60 16.67 25.89 -6.97
C PHE A 60 16.55 26.65 -8.28
N PHE A 61 15.42 27.32 -8.52
CA PHE A 61 15.08 27.91 -9.83
C PHE A 61 15.09 29.45 -9.83
N GLY A 62 15.39 30.07 -8.69
CA GLY A 62 15.39 31.52 -8.49
C GLY A 62 13.97 32.11 -8.39
N HIS A 63 13.89 33.44 -8.27
CA HIS A 63 12.63 34.16 -8.06
C HIS A 63 11.60 33.99 -9.19
N ALA A 64 12.00 33.56 -10.39
CA ALA A 64 11.07 33.26 -11.48
C ALA A 64 10.12 32.09 -11.15
N ALA A 65 10.49 31.24 -10.19
CA ALA A 65 9.67 30.12 -9.74
C ALA A 65 8.64 30.50 -8.67
N LEU A 66 8.60 31.75 -8.18
CA LEU A 66 7.65 32.17 -7.14
C LEU A 66 6.18 31.92 -7.52
N PRO A 67 5.68 32.31 -8.72
CA PRO A 67 4.29 32.03 -9.10
C PRO A 67 3.99 30.53 -9.17
N PHE A 68 4.98 29.73 -9.57
CA PHE A 68 4.87 28.28 -9.63
C PHE A 68 4.86 27.67 -8.21
N GLN A 69 5.69 28.17 -7.31
CA GLN A 69 5.73 27.76 -5.90
C GLN A 69 4.40 28.08 -5.20
N ASP A 70 3.83 29.26 -5.40
CA ASP A 70 2.53 29.65 -4.85
C ASP A 70 1.40 28.76 -5.37
N PHE A 71 1.43 28.45 -6.66
CA PHE A 71 0.50 27.49 -7.26
C PHE A 71 0.68 26.08 -6.68
N MET A 72 1.92 25.61 -6.51
CA MET A 72 2.22 24.32 -5.89
C MET A 72 1.68 24.25 -4.46
N ILE A 73 1.92 25.26 -3.63
CA ILE A 73 1.43 25.31 -2.26
C ILE A 73 -0.10 25.22 -2.25
N SER A 74 -0.75 26.04 -3.08
CA SER A 74 -2.22 26.11 -3.14
C SER A 74 -2.85 24.81 -3.66
N SER A 75 -2.25 24.20 -4.68
CA SER A 75 -2.76 22.97 -5.29
C SER A 75 -2.52 21.76 -4.40
N LEU A 76 -1.31 21.62 -3.87
CA LEU A 76 -0.94 20.47 -3.04
C LEU A 76 -1.58 20.55 -1.65
N SER A 77 -1.86 21.74 -1.11
CA SER A 77 -2.61 21.86 0.15
C SER A 77 -4.02 21.29 0.01
N LEU A 78 -4.79 21.68 -1.01
CA LEU A 78 -6.12 21.10 -1.27
C LEU A 78 -6.03 19.59 -1.58
N PHE A 79 -4.99 19.17 -2.31
CA PHE A 79 -4.81 17.76 -2.63
C PHE A 79 -4.42 16.91 -1.41
N SER A 80 -3.75 17.49 -0.41
CA SER A 80 -3.34 16.82 0.82
C SER A 80 -4.51 16.19 1.57
N TYR A 81 -5.60 16.94 1.63
CA TYR A 81 -6.84 16.59 2.27
C TYR A 81 -7.55 15.44 1.56
N ALA A 82 -7.69 15.54 0.23
CA ALA A 82 -8.24 14.48 -0.60
C ALA A 82 -7.44 13.17 -0.45
N THR A 83 -6.11 13.24 -0.48
CA THR A 83 -5.25 12.05 -0.34
C THR A 83 -5.32 11.43 1.05
N ALA A 84 -5.48 12.24 2.11
CA ALA A 84 -5.68 11.75 3.47
C ALA A 84 -6.98 10.95 3.61
N LEU A 85 -8.10 11.48 3.08
CA LEU A 85 -9.40 10.80 3.09
C LEU A 85 -9.38 9.51 2.27
N TRP A 86 -8.76 9.57 1.09
CA TRP A 86 -8.60 8.41 0.23
C TRP A 86 -7.79 7.31 0.90
N LEU A 87 -6.64 7.66 1.49
CA LEU A 87 -5.78 6.72 2.20
C LEU A 87 -6.52 6.06 3.37
N HIS A 88 -7.26 6.83 4.18
CA HIS A 88 -8.08 6.27 5.26
C HIS A 88 -9.13 5.28 4.74
N SER A 89 -9.80 5.62 3.64
CA SER A 89 -10.80 4.75 3.01
C SER A 89 -10.20 3.42 2.55
N GLU A 90 -9.00 3.44 1.98
CA GLU A 90 -8.31 2.24 1.50
C GLU A 90 -7.74 1.39 2.65
N ILE A 91 -7.24 1.99 3.73
CA ILE A 91 -6.70 1.25 4.89
C ILE A 91 -7.79 0.39 5.55
N PHE A 92 -8.99 0.95 5.70
CA PHE A 92 -10.10 0.27 6.35
C PHE A 92 -11.05 -0.48 5.39
N ASP A 93 -10.72 -0.53 4.10
CA ASP A 93 -11.59 -1.08 3.03
C ASP A 93 -13.04 -0.63 3.24
N LEU A 94 -13.24 0.68 3.42
CA LEU A 94 -14.53 1.25 3.86
C LEU A 94 -15.65 0.95 2.87
N LYS A 95 -15.32 0.74 1.59
CA LYS A 95 -16.28 0.31 0.57
C LYS A 95 -17.04 -0.96 1.00
N LYS A 96 -16.37 -1.90 1.68
CA LYS A 96 -16.99 -3.13 2.17
C LYS A 96 -17.54 -2.98 3.58
N ASN A 97 -16.76 -2.37 4.48
CA ASN A 97 -17.09 -2.34 5.90
C ASN A 97 -18.15 -1.28 6.26
N MET A 98 -18.13 -0.13 5.59
CA MET A 98 -19.04 1.01 5.85
C MET A 98 -19.31 1.81 4.57
N PRO A 99 -20.16 1.32 3.64
CA PRO A 99 -20.34 1.92 2.31
C PRO A 99 -20.88 3.35 2.33
N ARG A 100 -21.74 3.69 3.32
CA ARG A 100 -22.25 5.07 3.49
C ARG A 100 -21.15 6.06 3.85
N LEU A 101 -20.22 5.65 4.71
CA LEU A 101 -19.06 6.47 5.07
C LEU A 101 -18.13 6.62 3.85
N HIS A 102 -17.90 5.53 3.12
CA HIS A 102 -17.12 5.59 1.88
C HIS A 102 -17.74 6.60 0.88
N GLN A 103 -19.06 6.60 0.69
CA GLN A 103 -19.74 7.60 -0.15
C GLN A 103 -19.53 9.03 0.34
N LEU A 104 -19.62 9.28 1.65
CA LEU A 104 -19.34 10.58 2.24
C LEU A 104 -17.89 11.02 1.99
N LEU A 105 -16.92 10.13 2.18
CA LEU A 105 -15.51 10.43 1.94
C LEU A 105 -15.24 10.69 0.46
N ILE A 106 -15.84 9.92 -0.45
CA ILE A 106 -15.72 10.17 -1.89
C ILE A 106 -16.35 11.50 -2.27
N ALA A 107 -17.51 11.87 -1.70
CA ALA A 107 -18.11 13.18 -1.91
C ALA A 107 -17.19 14.32 -1.44
N ALA A 108 -16.53 14.16 -0.28
CA ALA A 108 -15.55 15.11 0.22
C ALA A 108 -14.30 15.20 -0.68
N VAL A 109 -13.80 14.06 -1.19
CA VAL A 109 -12.70 14.03 -2.18
C VAL A 109 -13.10 14.75 -3.47
N ILE A 110 -14.30 14.51 -4.00
CA ILE A 110 -14.81 15.21 -5.19
C ILE A 110 -14.91 16.71 -4.92
N LEU A 111 -15.42 17.11 -3.75
CA LEU A 111 -15.46 18.51 -3.35
C LEU A 111 -14.07 19.14 -3.37
N ASN A 112 -13.05 18.48 -2.79
CA ASN A 112 -11.65 18.95 -2.83
C ASN A 112 -11.15 19.14 -4.27
N LEU A 113 -11.45 18.19 -5.16
CA LEU A 113 -11.07 18.28 -6.58
C LEU A 113 -11.77 19.44 -7.30
N VAL A 114 -13.04 19.72 -6.98
CA VAL A 114 -13.77 20.87 -7.52
C VAL A 114 -13.19 22.18 -6.97
N LEU A 115 -12.80 22.21 -5.69
CA LEU A 115 -12.17 23.38 -5.07
C LEU A 115 -10.83 23.73 -5.72
N GLN A 116 -10.14 22.82 -6.41
CA GLN A 116 -8.94 23.15 -7.19
C GLN A 116 -9.21 24.24 -8.26
N VAL A 117 -10.44 24.33 -8.77
CA VAL A 117 -10.84 25.37 -9.74
C VAL A 117 -10.82 26.77 -9.12
N SER A 118 -10.90 26.89 -7.79
CA SER A 118 -10.83 28.18 -7.11
C SER A 118 -9.43 28.82 -7.17
N ILE A 119 -8.37 28.02 -7.42
CA ILE A 119 -6.98 28.50 -7.48
C ILE A 119 -6.80 29.48 -8.64
N PRO A 120 -7.04 29.11 -9.92
CA PRO A 120 -6.87 30.04 -11.03
C PRO A 120 -7.85 31.23 -10.97
N LEU A 121 -8.96 31.09 -10.25
CA LEU A 121 -9.96 32.16 -10.06
C LEU A 121 -9.58 33.14 -8.92
N GLY A 122 -8.50 32.88 -8.17
CA GLY A 122 -8.06 33.74 -7.06
C GLY A 122 -8.85 33.58 -5.76
N PHE A 123 -9.74 32.59 -5.65
CA PHE A 123 -10.58 32.34 -4.47
C PHE A 123 -10.01 31.26 -3.52
N TYR A 124 -8.70 31.02 -3.54
CA TYR A 124 -8.04 30.00 -2.72
C TYR A 124 -8.34 30.15 -1.22
N GLY A 125 -8.31 31.37 -0.68
CA GLY A 125 -8.62 31.61 0.74
C GLY A 125 -10.01 31.14 1.15
N PHE A 126 -11.01 31.31 0.26
CA PHE A 126 -12.36 30.84 0.49
C PHE A 126 -12.46 29.31 0.40
N ALA A 127 -11.77 28.69 -0.55
CA ALA A 127 -11.69 27.23 -0.64
C ALA A 127 -11.08 26.61 0.63
N MET A 128 -10.00 27.19 1.16
CA MET A 128 -9.40 26.77 2.42
C MET A 128 -10.40 26.88 3.58
N GLN A 129 -11.19 27.95 3.68
CA GLN A 129 -12.21 28.09 4.72
C GLN A 129 -13.27 26.99 4.64
N ILE A 130 -13.78 26.69 3.44
CA ILE A 130 -14.72 25.59 3.22
C ILE A 130 -14.10 24.27 3.67
N GLU A 131 -12.87 23.97 3.26
CA GLU A 131 -12.19 22.73 3.67
C GLU A 131 -12.01 22.66 5.18
N GLY A 132 -11.59 23.75 5.83
CA GLY A 132 -11.44 23.79 7.28
C GLY A 132 -12.70 23.36 8.01
N VAL A 133 -13.86 23.89 7.61
CA VAL A 133 -15.17 23.50 8.17
C VAL A 133 -15.48 22.03 7.89
N VAL A 134 -15.30 21.58 6.65
CA VAL A 134 -15.54 20.19 6.25
C VAL A 134 -14.67 19.23 7.06
N PHE A 135 -13.39 19.53 7.26
CA PHE A 135 -12.47 18.67 7.99
C PHE A 135 -12.65 18.72 9.50
N ILE A 136 -13.09 19.83 10.08
CA ILE A 136 -13.55 19.86 11.48
C ILE A 136 -14.69 18.86 11.71
N ILE A 137 -15.61 18.72 10.75
CA ILE A 137 -16.74 17.77 10.85
C ILE A 137 -16.29 16.33 10.55
N ILE A 138 -15.47 16.13 9.51
CA ILE A 138 -15.04 14.78 9.09
C ILE A 138 -14.08 14.16 10.10
N THR A 139 -13.22 14.93 10.76
CA THR A 139 -12.19 14.39 11.67
C THR A 139 -12.75 13.54 12.81
N PRO A 140 -13.76 14.00 13.59
CA PRO A 140 -14.42 13.16 14.59
C PRO A 140 -15.02 11.88 13.99
N VAL A 141 -15.58 11.96 12.78
CA VAL A 141 -16.14 10.80 12.08
C VAL A 141 -15.04 9.77 11.80
N LEU A 142 -13.88 10.19 11.28
CA LEU A 142 -12.75 9.29 10.99
C LEU A 142 -12.18 8.63 12.25
N LEU A 143 -12.06 9.39 13.35
CA LEU A 143 -11.58 8.86 14.63
C LEU A 143 -12.57 7.85 15.21
N PHE A 144 -13.86 8.20 15.20
CA PHE A 144 -14.93 7.33 15.67
C PHE A 144 -14.99 6.03 14.87
N THR A 145 -14.85 6.09 13.54
CA THR A 145 -14.93 4.91 12.67
C THR A 145 -13.71 4.02 12.84
N SER A 146 -12.52 4.60 12.99
CA SER A 146 -11.29 3.85 13.34
C SER A 146 -11.48 3.06 14.64
N TRP A 147 -11.99 3.72 15.67
CA TRP A 147 -12.25 3.11 16.98
C TRP A 147 -13.35 2.04 16.91
N TRP A 148 -14.45 2.33 16.21
CA TRP A 148 -15.60 1.44 16.08
C TRP A 148 -15.25 0.14 15.35
N LEU A 149 -14.53 0.23 14.24
CA LEU A 149 -14.06 -0.95 13.49
C LEU A 149 -13.13 -1.83 14.34
N TRP A 150 -12.27 -1.20 15.14
CA TRP A 150 -11.40 -1.92 16.07
C TRP A 150 -12.19 -2.61 17.19
N ARG A 151 -13.16 -1.92 17.80
CA ARG A 151 -14.04 -2.47 18.84
C ARG A 151 -14.82 -3.69 18.34
N LYS A 152 -15.23 -3.70 17.07
CA LYS A 152 -15.88 -4.85 16.43
C LYS A 152 -14.95 -6.00 16.05
N LYS A 153 -13.64 -5.89 16.32
CA LYS A 153 -12.59 -6.83 15.88
C LYS A 153 -12.62 -7.08 14.37
N ALA A 154 -13.11 -6.12 13.59
CA ALA A 154 -13.14 -6.21 12.13
C ALA A 154 -11.74 -5.98 11.51
N ILE A 155 -10.80 -5.46 12.32
CA ILE A 155 -9.46 -5.04 11.90
C ILE A 155 -8.41 -5.42 12.95
N ASP A 156 -7.20 -5.72 12.48
CA ASP A 156 -6.05 -6.01 13.33
C ASP A 156 -5.43 -4.74 13.93
N ARG A 157 -4.61 -4.91 14.98
CA ARG A 157 -3.89 -3.79 15.65
C ARG A 157 -3.01 -3.00 14.68
N THR A 158 -2.36 -3.67 13.73
CA THR A 158 -1.51 -3.04 12.71
C THR A 158 -2.31 -2.16 11.76
N THR A 159 -3.49 -2.63 11.33
CA THR A 159 -4.41 -1.87 10.48
C THR A 159 -4.98 -0.66 11.21
N LEU A 160 -5.28 -0.79 12.50
CA LEU A 160 -5.70 0.34 13.32
C LEU A 160 -4.59 1.41 13.40
N LEU A 161 -3.36 1.02 13.72
CA LEU A 161 -2.23 1.95 13.82
C LEU A 161 -2.01 2.69 12.50
N LEU A 162 -2.08 1.97 11.37
CA LEU A 162 -1.98 2.56 10.03
C LEU A 162 -3.13 3.52 9.75
N GLY A 163 -4.35 3.15 10.13
CA GLY A 163 -5.57 3.91 9.86
C GLY A 163 -5.76 5.15 10.74
N LEU A 164 -5.00 5.27 11.84
CA LEU A 164 -4.92 6.47 12.67
C LEU A 164 -3.98 7.53 12.10
N LEU A 165 -3.11 7.20 11.13
CA LEU A 165 -2.20 8.19 10.52
C LEU A 165 -2.94 9.31 9.78
N PRO A 166 -3.92 9.04 8.88
CA PRO A 166 -4.62 10.13 8.20
C PRO A 166 -5.43 11.01 9.17
N PRO A 167 -6.21 10.48 10.13
CA PRO A 167 -6.87 11.31 11.14
C PRO A 167 -5.89 12.18 11.95
N PHE A 168 -4.73 11.63 12.34
CA PHE A 168 -3.71 12.40 13.05
C PHE A 168 -3.16 13.56 12.20
N TYR A 169 -2.88 13.29 10.92
CA TYR A 169 -2.46 14.31 9.96
C TYR A 169 -3.52 15.41 9.82
N VAL A 170 -4.79 15.02 9.66
CA VAL A 170 -5.91 15.96 9.50
C VAL A 170 -6.12 16.79 10.77
N VAL A 171 -6.05 16.18 11.97
CA VAL A 171 -6.13 16.92 13.24
C VAL A 171 -5.03 17.98 13.30
N ALA A 172 -3.80 17.62 12.93
CA ALA A 172 -2.69 18.56 12.90
C ALA A 172 -2.94 19.71 11.91
N ALA A 173 -3.44 19.40 10.70
CA ALA A 173 -3.79 20.41 9.70
C ALA A 173 -4.90 21.35 10.17
N VAL A 174 -5.96 20.83 10.82
CA VAL A 174 -7.04 21.63 11.41
C VAL A 174 -6.50 22.56 12.50
N LEU A 175 -5.60 22.09 13.37
CA LEU A 175 -4.99 22.93 14.40
C LEU A 175 -4.17 24.09 13.80
N VAL A 176 -3.42 23.83 12.73
CA VAL A 176 -2.71 24.87 11.98
C VAL A 176 -3.68 25.87 11.39
N GLN A 177 -4.78 25.40 10.81
CA GLN A 177 -5.78 26.27 10.23
C GLN A 177 -6.46 27.16 11.27
N LEU A 178 -6.83 26.62 12.43
CA LEU A 178 -7.38 27.40 13.55
C LEU A 178 -6.40 28.46 14.07
N SER A 179 -5.11 28.11 14.09
CA SER A 179 -4.02 29.02 14.46
C SER A 179 -3.85 30.17 13.47
N ILE A 180 -3.88 29.88 12.16
CA ILE A 180 -3.79 30.90 11.09
C ILE A 180 -5.00 31.85 11.11
N HIS A 181 -6.19 31.36 11.45
CA HIS A 181 -7.39 32.19 11.57
C HIS A 181 -7.50 32.94 12.91
N GLY A 182 -6.50 32.81 13.80
CA GLY A 182 -6.44 33.55 15.06
C GLY A 182 -7.37 33.03 16.16
N ILE A 183 -7.97 31.84 16.00
CA ILE A 183 -8.79 31.20 17.04
C ILE A 183 -7.89 30.65 18.15
N ILE A 184 -6.71 30.15 17.78
CA ILE A 184 -5.69 29.64 18.70
C ILE A 184 -4.41 30.47 18.52
N PRO A 185 -3.61 30.74 19.57
CA PRO A 185 -2.35 31.47 19.41
C PRO A 185 -1.35 30.73 18.51
N PHE A 186 -0.76 31.47 17.57
CA PHE A 186 0.23 30.93 16.66
C PHE A 186 1.53 30.55 17.37
N HIS A 187 1.89 29.27 17.27
CA HIS A 187 3.17 28.73 17.72
C HIS A 187 3.80 27.92 16.59
N MET A 188 5.10 28.09 16.36
CA MET A 188 5.84 27.33 15.33
C MET A 188 5.72 25.81 15.52
N ALA A 189 5.63 25.33 16.77
CA ALA A 189 5.43 23.92 17.07
C ALA A 189 4.09 23.37 16.55
N ILE A 190 3.01 24.18 16.60
CA ILE A 190 1.70 23.81 16.06
C ILE A 190 1.78 23.76 14.54
N TYR A 191 2.42 24.78 13.92
CA TYR A 191 2.61 24.86 12.48
C TYR A 191 3.35 23.65 11.90
N SER A 192 4.38 23.15 12.58
CA SER A 192 5.18 22.01 12.10
C SER A 192 4.57 20.63 12.39
N LEU A 193 3.46 20.54 13.14
CA LEU A 193 2.91 19.27 13.61
C LEU A 193 2.53 18.30 12.47
N TRP A 194 1.90 18.81 11.42
CA TRP A 194 1.52 18.01 10.25
C TRP A 194 2.75 17.55 9.44
N GLN A 195 3.86 18.30 9.48
CA GLN A 195 5.12 17.93 8.84
C GLN A 195 5.78 16.73 9.55
N TYR A 196 5.68 16.70 10.89
CA TYR A 196 6.11 15.53 11.67
C TYR A 196 5.21 14.31 11.45
N ALA A 197 3.90 14.48 11.25
CA ALA A 197 3.01 13.39 10.87
C ALA A 197 3.47 12.70 9.56
N LEU A 198 4.02 13.47 8.61
CA LEU A 198 4.60 12.93 7.39
C LEU A 198 5.89 12.12 7.63
N ILE A 199 6.68 12.40 8.67
CA ILE A 199 7.81 11.55 9.07
C ILE A 199 7.31 10.17 9.52
N VAL A 200 6.24 10.15 10.33
CA VAL A 200 5.60 8.89 10.75
C VAL A 200 5.10 8.13 9.52
N HIS A 201 4.57 8.84 8.50
CA HIS A 201 4.21 8.24 7.22
C HIS A 201 5.42 7.60 6.54
N ILE A 202 6.57 8.28 6.42
CA ILE A 202 7.80 7.72 5.82
C ILE A 202 8.16 6.39 6.51
N ILE A 203 8.28 6.40 7.84
CA ILE A 203 8.63 5.21 8.62
C ILE A 203 7.64 4.08 8.33
N THR A 204 6.36 4.40 8.26
CA THR A 204 5.30 3.44 7.98
C THR A 204 5.43 2.83 6.58
N VAL A 205 5.69 3.63 5.55
CA VAL A 205 5.93 3.15 4.18
C VAL A 205 7.10 2.17 4.15
N LEU A 206 8.22 2.52 4.79
CA LEU A 206 9.41 1.67 4.84
C LEU A 206 9.15 0.35 5.57
N ILE A 207 8.41 0.37 6.69
CA ILE A 207 8.01 -0.84 7.40
C ILE A 207 7.12 -1.72 6.51
N ILE A 208 6.11 -1.15 5.86
CA ILE A 208 5.22 -1.89 4.95
C ILE A 208 6.03 -2.52 3.81
N ALA A 209 6.98 -1.77 3.25
CA ALA A 209 7.86 -2.27 2.18
C ALA A 209 8.64 -3.51 2.63
N ILE A 210 9.30 -3.43 3.79
CA ILE A 210 10.08 -4.54 4.35
C ILE A 210 9.18 -5.74 4.62
N LEU A 211 8.02 -5.54 5.24
CA LEU A 211 7.08 -6.62 5.54
C LEU A 211 6.57 -7.31 4.27
N ARG A 212 6.30 -6.55 3.21
CA ARG A 212 5.84 -7.11 1.93
C ARG A 212 6.91 -7.90 1.21
N VAL A 213 8.12 -7.34 1.09
CA VAL A 213 9.26 -8.06 0.49
C VAL A 213 9.52 -9.37 1.23
N ARG A 214 9.46 -9.36 2.56
CA ARG A 214 9.59 -10.58 3.37
C ARG A 214 8.47 -11.59 3.12
N ALA A 215 7.23 -11.13 3.00
CA ALA A 215 6.09 -12.01 2.71
C ALA A 215 6.20 -12.65 1.32
N GLU A 216 6.59 -11.87 0.31
CA GLU A 216 6.81 -12.36 -1.06
C GLU A 216 7.96 -13.38 -1.13
N ASN A 217 9.10 -13.09 -0.49
CA ASN A 217 10.22 -14.03 -0.44
C ASN A 217 9.81 -15.36 0.21
N ARG A 218 9.04 -15.33 1.31
CA ARG A 218 8.52 -16.56 1.93
C ARG A 218 7.58 -17.33 1.01
N GLN A 219 6.71 -16.65 0.27
CA GLN A 219 5.82 -17.30 -0.70
C GLN A 219 6.60 -17.92 -1.86
N LEU A 220 7.65 -17.25 -2.35
CA LEU A 220 8.53 -17.77 -3.39
C LEU A 220 9.27 -19.02 -2.91
N GLU A 221 9.84 -18.98 -1.71
CA GLU A 221 10.50 -20.14 -1.10
C GLU A 221 9.54 -21.33 -0.94
N GLN A 222 8.30 -21.09 -0.48
CA GLN A 222 7.27 -22.13 -0.35
C GLN A 222 6.92 -22.76 -1.70
N LYS A 223 6.72 -21.94 -2.74
CA LYS A 223 6.45 -22.42 -4.10
C LYS A 223 7.61 -23.25 -4.66
N GLN A 224 8.85 -22.82 -4.44
CA GLN A 224 10.03 -23.56 -4.86
C GLN A 224 10.23 -24.88 -4.10
N ARG A 225 9.85 -24.95 -2.83
CA ARG A 225 9.87 -26.21 -2.06
C ARG A 225 8.82 -27.18 -2.59
N LEU A 226 7.58 -26.72 -2.74
CA LEU A 226 6.48 -27.53 -3.27
C LEU A 226 6.78 -28.06 -4.68
N ALA A 227 7.35 -27.21 -5.55
CA ALA A 227 7.74 -27.62 -6.91
C ALA A 227 8.82 -28.73 -6.91
N ARG A 228 9.78 -28.64 -5.98
CA ARG A 228 10.82 -29.67 -5.81
C ARG A 228 10.25 -30.99 -5.30
N GLU A 229 9.41 -30.95 -4.27
CA GLU A 229 8.75 -32.14 -3.73
C GLU A 229 7.91 -32.84 -4.79
N LEU A 230 7.14 -32.07 -5.56
CA LEU A 230 6.32 -32.58 -6.65
C LEU A 230 7.14 -33.18 -7.80
N GLN A 231 8.35 -32.65 -8.06
CA GLN A 231 9.27 -33.22 -9.03
C GLN A 231 9.84 -34.57 -8.54
N ILE A 232 10.25 -34.65 -7.27
CA ILE A 232 10.74 -35.89 -6.66
C ILE A 232 9.66 -36.98 -6.69
N GLU A 233 8.41 -36.64 -6.36
CA GLU A 233 7.29 -37.58 -6.41
C GLU A 233 7.03 -38.08 -7.84
N ARG A 234 7.09 -37.19 -8.84
CA ARG A 234 6.96 -37.56 -10.26
C ARG A 234 8.06 -38.50 -10.72
N GLU A 235 9.30 -38.24 -10.33
CA GLU A 235 10.45 -39.10 -10.63
C GLU A 235 10.29 -40.48 -9.97
N ALA A 236 9.91 -40.52 -8.69
CA ALA A 236 9.63 -41.77 -7.97
C ALA A 236 8.50 -42.57 -8.62
N SER A 237 7.39 -41.91 -8.99
CA SER A 237 6.27 -42.54 -9.70
C SER A 237 6.66 -43.03 -11.09
N PHE A 238 7.52 -42.31 -11.81
CA PHE A 238 8.07 -42.76 -13.09
C PHE A 238 8.92 -44.02 -12.90
N HIS A 239 9.85 -44.03 -11.95
CA HIS A 239 10.66 -45.20 -11.62
C HIS A 239 9.80 -46.39 -11.19
N GLN A 240 8.76 -46.17 -10.40
CA GLN A 240 7.82 -47.21 -9.99
C GLN A 240 7.07 -47.79 -11.21
N ARG A 241 6.56 -46.96 -12.12
CA ARG A 241 5.90 -47.44 -13.35
C ARG A 241 6.84 -48.20 -14.26
N GLN A 242 8.09 -47.74 -14.39
CA GLN A 242 9.11 -48.44 -15.17
C GLN A 242 9.44 -49.81 -14.57
N PHE A 243 9.60 -49.88 -13.25
CA PHE A 243 9.83 -51.14 -12.54
C PHE A 243 8.64 -52.10 -12.70
N MET A 244 7.41 -51.62 -12.50
CA MET A 244 6.20 -52.43 -12.73
C MET A 244 6.09 -52.93 -14.17
N GLY A 245 6.45 -52.10 -15.16
CA GLY A 245 6.47 -52.50 -16.57
C GLY A 245 7.52 -53.59 -16.86
N MET A 246 8.72 -53.45 -16.30
CA MET A 246 9.79 -54.46 -16.41
C MET A 246 9.37 -55.79 -15.77
N VAL A 247 8.86 -55.75 -14.54
CA VAL A 247 8.41 -56.93 -13.80
C VAL A 247 7.28 -57.65 -14.53
N ALA A 248 6.30 -56.92 -15.05
CA ALA A 248 5.21 -57.51 -15.83
C ALA A 248 5.71 -58.20 -17.11
N HIS A 249 6.71 -57.62 -17.77
CA HIS A 249 7.33 -58.22 -18.96
C HIS A 249 8.10 -59.51 -18.61
N GLU A 250 8.90 -59.49 -17.55
CA GLU A 250 9.67 -60.65 -17.07
C GLU A 250 8.76 -61.81 -16.63
N PHE A 251 7.58 -61.53 -16.05
CA PHE A 251 6.62 -62.58 -15.71
C PHE A 251 5.78 -63.07 -16.89
N ARG A 252 5.48 -62.21 -17.87
CA ARG A 252 4.67 -62.59 -19.05
C ARG A 252 5.34 -63.69 -19.87
N THR A 253 6.66 -63.64 -20.02
CA THR A 253 7.45 -64.61 -20.81
C THR A 253 7.35 -66.05 -20.30
N PRO A 254 7.69 -66.37 -19.03
CA PRO A 254 7.55 -67.73 -18.50
C PRO A 254 6.08 -68.16 -18.42
N LEU A 255 5.15 -67.25 -18.14
CA LEU A 255 3.73 -67.57 -18.13
C LEU A 255 3.23 -68.03 -19.51
N ALA A 256 3.67 -67.35 -20.58
CA ALA A 256 3.37 -67.73 -21.95
C ALA A 256 3.97 -69.10 -22.31
N VAL A 257 5.18 -69.40 -21.84
CA VAL A 257 5.81 -70.73 -22.01
C VAL A 257 5.00 -71.82 -21.30
N ILE A 258 4.59 -71.58 -20.05
CA ILE A 258 3.75 -72.51 -19.29
C ILE A 258 2.42 -72.74 -20.00
N GLN A 259 1.79 -71.67 -20.49
CA GLN A 259 0.51 -71.72 -21.18
C GLN A 259 0.60 -72.51 -22.50
N ALA A 260 1.65 -72.28 -23.29
CA ALA A 260 1.93 -73.02 -24.51
C ALA A 260 2.20 -74.52 -24.23
N ALA A 261 2.93 -74.83 -23.16
CA ALA A 261 3.14 -76.21 -22.72
C ALA A 261 1.82 -76.89 -22.31
N LEU A 262 0.93 -76.16 -21.62
CA LEU A 262 -0.37 -76.65 -21.21
C LEU A 262 -1.31 -76.91 -22.41
N GLU A 263 -1.27 -76.04 -23.42
CA GLU A 263 -1.98 -76.25 -24.70
C GLU A 263 -1.48 -77.48 -25.45
N ASN A 264 -0.16 -77.66 -25.55
CA ASN A 264 0.44 -78.85 -26.18
C ASN A 264 0.03 -80.16 -25.47
N LEU A 265 -0.03 -80.14 -24.12
CA LEU A 265 -0.52 -81.27 -23.33
C LEU A 265 -2.01 -81.55 -23.60
N ARG A 266 -2.86 -80.51 -23.69
CA ARG A 266 -4.27 -80.66 -24.05
C ARG A 266 -4.47 -81.21 -25.46
N LEU A 267 -3.70 -80.73 -26.44
CA LEU A 267 -3.75 -81.22 -27.82
C LEU A 267 -3.33 -82.70 -27.91
N SER A 268 -2.27 -83.09 -27.18
CA SER A 268 -1.85 -84.49 -27.10
C SER A 268 -2.92 -85.39 -26.48
N ALA A 269 -3.55 -84.94 -25.39
CA ALA A 269 -4.64 -85.67 -24.74
C ALA A 269 -5.90 -85.80 -25.63
N ALA A 270 -6.22 -84.80 -26.45
CA ALA A 270 -7.33 -84.85 -27.41
C ALA A 270 -7.02 -85.73 -28.65
N SER A 271 -5.74 -85.92 -28.98
CA SER A 271 -5.33 -86.80 -30.09
C SER A 271 -5.25 -88.30 -29.73
N THR A 272 -5.36 -88.62 -28.43
CA THR A 272 -5.31 -90.00 -27.89
C THR A 272 -6.68 -90.53 -27.48
N SER A 273 -7.76 -89.77 -27.71
CA SER A 273 -9.16 -90.20 -27.65
C SER A 273 -9.73 -90.36 -29.06
#